data_AF-A0A9Q3PFM0-F1
#
_entry.id   AF-A0A9Q3PFM0-F1
#
_cell.length_a   1.000
_cell.length_b   1.000
_cell.length_c   1.000
_cell.angle_alpha   90.00
_cell.angle_beta   90.00
_cell.angle_gamma   90.00
#
_symmetry.space_group_name_H-M   'P 1'
#
loop_
_entity.id
_entity.type
_entity.pdbx_description
1 polymer ?
#
loop_
_entity_poly.entity_id
_entity_poly.type
_entity_poly.pdbx_seq_one_letter_code
_entity_poly.pdbx_strand_id
1 'polypeptide(L)'
;MWKDLIHQCSEVLETSNEIEKHINEPLDIVVIRNMGHNEMAEITTQFFITWNDGKYILWEDLRALNNYTKADRYPIPRISHALDKLAEAK
;
A
#
# COMPACT_ATOMS: atom_id res chain seq x y z
N MET A 1 29.21 7.65 17.45
CA MET A 1 29.68 6.93 16.25
C MET A 1 29.24 5.47 16.25
N TRP A 2 29.76 4.59 17.13
CA TRP A 2 29.36 3.17 17.13
C TRP A 2 27.94 2.91 17.67
N LYS A 3 27.46 3.71 18.62
CA LYS A 3 26.09 3.60 19.15
C LYS A 3 25.04 4.00 18.11
N ASP A 4 25.34 5.02 17.31
CA ASP A 4 24.44 5.51 16.25
C ASP A 4 24.32 4.46 15.13
N LEU A 5 25.42 3.79 14.79
CA LEU A 5 25.43 2.66 13.86
C LEU A 5 24.58 1.48 14.36
N ILE A 6 24.66 1.13 15.64
CA ILE A 6 23.86 0.04 16.23
C ILE A 6 22.37 0.38 16.19
N HIS A 7 22.00 1.63 16.51
CA HIS A 7 20.62 2.07 16.49
C HIS A 7 20.03 2.05 15.08
N GLN A 8 20.78 2.58 14.10
CA GLN A 8 20.37 2.57 12.69
C GLN A 8 20.20 1.14 12.15
N CYS A 9 21.11 0.22 12.50
CA CYS A 9 20.96 -1.20 12.16
C CYS A 9 19.70 -1.81 12.79
N SER A 10 19.33 -1.42 14.01
CA SER A 10 18.13 -1.91 14.70
C SER A 10 16.84 -1.46 14.00
N GLU A 11 16.75 -0.19 13.63
CA GLU A 11 15.57 0.36 12.92
C GLU A 11 15.39 -0.27 11.53
N VAL A 12 16.50 -0.49 10.81
CA VAL A 12 16.47 -1.19 9.52
C VAL A 12 16.01 -2.63 9.67
N LEU A 13 16.42 -3.32 10.73
CA LEU A 13 15.98 -4.69 10.99
C LEU A 13 14.48 -4.75 11.32
N GLU A 14 13.99 -3.81 12.14
CA GLU A 14 12.57 -3.72 12.51
C GLU A 14 11.68 -3.47 11.29
N THR A 15 12.08 -2.53 10.43
CA THR A 15 11.36 -2.26 9.18
C THR A 15 11.35 -3.46 8.24
N SER A 16 12.45 -4.21 8.12
CA SER A 16 12.50 -5.44 7.32
C SER A 16 11.52 -6.51 7.81
N ASN A 17 11.46 -6.74 9.12
CA ASN A 17 10.56 -7.74 9.70
C ASN A 17 9.08 -7.38 9.44
N GLU A 18 8.75 -6.10 9.53
CA GLU A 18 7.38 -5.62 9.26
C GLU A 18 7.03 -5.71 7.77
N ILE A 19 7.99 -5.46 6.86
CA ILE A 19 7.80 -5.71 5.42
C ILE A 19 7.47 -7.18 5.18
N GLU A 20 8.27 -8.10 5.73
CA GLU A 20 8.07 -9.54 5.53
C GLU A 20 6.68 -9.98 6.02
N LYS A 21 6.26 -9.49 7.18
CA LYS A 21 4.92 -9.75 7.72
C LYS A 21 3.82 -9.28 6.77
N HIS A 22 3.88 -8.01 6.33
CA HIS A 22 2.88 -7.43 5.43
C HIS A 22 2.87 -8.04 4.03
N ILE A 23 3.94 -8.70 3.59
CA ILE A 23 3.98 -9.43 2.31
C ILE A 23 3.45 -10.85 2.46
N ASN A 24 3.81 -11.55 3.54
CA ASN A 24 3.40 -12.93 3.76
C ASN A 24 1.90 -13.07 4.02
N GLU A 25 1.29 -12.14 4.76
CA GLU A 25 -0.15 -12.13 5.02
C GLU A 25 -0.99 -12.16 3.70
N PRO A 26 -0.79 -11.25 2.72
CA PRO A 26 -1.44 -11.29 1.40
C PRO A 26 -1.08 -12.49 0.52
N LEU A 27 0.13 -13.05 0.65
CA LEU A 27 0.54 -14.26 -0.08
C LEU A 27 -0.30 -15.47 0.37
N ASP A 28 -0.52 -15.60 1.68
CA ASP A 28 -1.26 -16.72 2.26
C ASP A 28 -2.75 -16.70 1.88
N ILE A 29 -3.35 -15.51 1.79
CA ILE A 29 -4.74 -15.32 1.36
C ILE A 29 -4.90 -15.25 -0.17
N VAL A 30 -3.81 -15.47 -0.93
CA VAL A 30 -3.79 -15.50 -2.41
C VAL A 30 -4.28 -14.18 -3.04
N VAL A 31 -3.98 -13.05 -2.40
CA VAL A 31 -4.23 -11.71 -2.96
C VAL A 31 -3.07 -11.29 -3.87
N ILE A 32 -1.84 -11.65 -3.50
CA ILE A 32 -0.64 -11.45 -4.32
C ILE A 32 0.04 -12.79 -4.62
N ARG A 33 0.90 -12.82 -5.64
CA ARG A 33 1.65 -14.02 -6.03
C ARG A 33 3.08 -13.66 -6.39
N ASN A 34 3.98 -14.65 -6.27
CA ASN A 34 5.30 -14.54 -6.87
C ASN A 34 5.19 -14.57 -8.40
N MET A 35 5.95 -13.68 -9.04
CA MET A 35 6.12 -13.65 -10.49
C MET A 35 7.07 -14.77 -10.92
N GLY A 36 6.75 -15.44 -12.03
CA GLY A 36 7.62 -16.50 -12.57
C GLY A 36 8.92 -15.93 -13.15
N HIS A 37 9.98 -16.74 -13.19
CA HIS A 37 11.30 -16.32 -13.70
C HIS A 37 11.27 -15.73 -15.13
N ASN A 38 10.34 -16.22 -15.97
CA ASN A 38 10.18 -15.77 -17.36
C ASN A 38 9.02 -14.76 -17.54
N GLU A 39 8.37 -14.34 -16.45
CA GLU A 39 7.30 -13.35 -16.51
C GLU A 39 7.92 -11.96 -16.30
N MET A 40 7.81 -11.10 -17.30
CA MET A 40 8.22 -9.70 -17.19
C MET A 40 7.01 -8.88 -16.72
N ALA A 41 7.18 -8.13 -15.64
CA ALA A 41 6.23 -7.08 -15.30
C ALA A 41 6.48 -5.89 -16.26
N GLU A 42 5.44 -5.43 -16.96
CA GLU A 42 5.54 -4.22 -17.80
C GLU A 42 5.85 -2.99 -16.95
N ILE A 43 5.38 -2.99 -15.70
CA ILE A 43 5.54 -1.89 -14.74
C ILE A 43 5.87 -2.49 -13.38
N THR A 44 6.96 -2.01 -12.79
CA THR A 44 7.34 -2.32 -11.41
C THR A 44 7.06 -1.12 -10.53
N THR A 45 6.37 -1.37 -9.43
CA THR A 45 6.05 -0.38 -8.40
C THR A 45 6.93 -0.65 -7.18
N GLN A 46 7.30 0.42 -6.48
CA GLN A 46 8.08 0.32 -5.25
C GLN A 46 7.14 0.35 -4.05
N PHE A 47 7.53 -0.34 -2.98
CA PHE A 47 6.84 -0.30 -1.70
C PHE A 47 7.63 0.51 -0.68
N PHE A 48 6.93 1.18 0.23
CA PHE A 48 7.51 1.85 1.37
C PHE A 48 6.67 1.58 2.62
N ILE A 49 7.33 1.58 3.78
CA ILE A 49 6.66 1.48 5.07
C ILE A 49 6.60 2.84 5.73
N THR A 50 5.46 3.14 6.33
CA THR A 50 5.29 4.28 7.23
C THR A 50 4.77 3.80 8.57
N TRP A 51 5.16 4.51 9.64
CA TRP A 51 4.56 4.34 10.95
C TRP A 51 3.37 5.27 11.07
N ASN A 52 2.18 4.70 11.29
CA ASN A 52 0.96 5.48 11.51
C ASN A 52 0.08 4.82 12.57
N ASP A 53 -0.46 5.62 13.49
CA ASP A 53 -1.42 5.18 14.52
C ASP A 53 -0.99 3.92 15.31
N GLY A 54 0.30 3.84 15.68
CA GLY A 54 0.82 2.75 16.50
C GLY A 54 1.11 1.45 15.74
N LYS A 55 1.11 1.49 14.40
CA LYS A 55 1.42 0.34 13.55
C LYS A 55 2.22 0.75 12.31
N TYR A 56 3.00 -0.19 11.79
CA TYR A 56 3.59 -0.07 10.47
C TYR A 56 2.55 -0.40 9.39
N ILE A 57 2.50 0.41 8.34
CA ILE A 57 1.62 0.21 7.18
C ILE A 57 2.50 0.19 5.93
N LEU A 58 2.32 -0.86 5.12
CA LEU A 58 2.92 -0.98 3.80
C LEU A 58 2.09 -0.18 2.77
N TRP A 59 2.75 0.71 2.05
CA TRP A 59 2.16 1.50 0.98
C TRP A 59 2.88 1.22 -0.35
N GLU A 60 2.11 1.18 -1.43
CA GLU A 60 2.62 1.03 -2.78
C GLU A 60 2.64 2.36 -3.52
N ASP A 61 3.75 2.67 -4.18
CA ASP A 61 3.83 3.83 -5.06
C ASP A 61 3.27 3.51 -6.46
N LEU A 62 1.97 3.76 -6.62
CA LEU A 62 1.25 3.56 -7.87
C LEU A 62 1.27 4.77 -8.82
N ARG A 63 2.09 5.79 -8.57
CA ARG A 63 2.08 7.03 -9.39
C ARG A 63 2.43 6.77 -10.86
N ALA A 64 3.41 5.91 -11.12
CA ALA A 64 3.77 5.51 -12.48
C ALA A 64 2.64 4.73 -13.17
N LEU A 65 2.02 3.79 -12.45
CA LEU A 65 0.91 2.98 -12.96
C LEU A 65 -0.34 3.83 -13.26
N ASN A 66 -0.65 4.80 -12.41
CA ASN A 66 -1.78 5.71 -12.59
C ASN A 66 -1.63 6.60 -13.84
N ASN A 67 -0.39 6.91 -14.25
CA ASN A 67 -0.13 7.64 -15.50
C ASN A 67 -0.18 6.75 -16.74
N TYR A 68 0.12 5.46 -16.59
CA TYR A 68 0.06 4.48 -17.68
C TYR A 68 -1.37 4.04 -17.99
N THR A 69 -2.22 3.94 -16.98
CA THR A 69 -3.59 3.42 -17.10
C THR A 69 -4.60 4.50 -17.49
N LYS A 70 -5.65 4.11 -18.22
CA LYS A 70 -6.77 5.00 -18.53
C LYS A 70 -7.75 5.05 -17.37
N ALA A 71 -8.02 6.25 -16.86
CA ALA A 71 -9.00 6.43 -15.79
C ALA A 71 -10.43 6.08 -16.25
N ASP A 72 -11.02 5.06 -15.64
CA ASP A 72 -12.44 4.72 -15.75
C ASP A 72 -13.20 5.28 -14.55
N ARG A 73 -13.91 6.40 -14.74
CA ARG A 73 -14.51 7.15 -13.64
C ARG A 73 -15.95 6.70 -13.40
N TYR A 74 -16.15 5.90 -12.34
CA TYR A 74 -17.50 5.65 -11.83
C TYR A 74 -18.06 6.92 -11.18
N PRO A 75 -19.31 7.33 -11.47
CA PRO A 75 -19.88 8.55 -10.92
C PRO A 75 -20.24 8.38 -9.43
N ILE A 76 -19.28 8.68 -8.55
CA ILE A 76 -19.50 8.69 -7.11
C ILE A 76 -20.19 10.02 -6.73
N PRO A 77 -21.39 9.99 -6.12
CA PRO A 77 -22.06 11.21 -5.69
C PRO A 77 -21.29 11.89 -4.57
N ARG A 78 -21.36 13.23 -4.51
CA ARG A 78 -20.81 13.98 -3.38
C ARG A 78 -21.59 13.63 -2.11
N ILE A 79 -20.91 13.71 -0.97
CA ILE A 79 -21.52 13.42 0.33
C ILE A 79 -22.75 14.30 0.61
N SER A 80 -22.74 15.56 0.16
CA SER A 80 -23.90 16.46 0.25
C SER A 80 -25.14 15.88 -0.43
N HIS A 81 -25.01 15.41 -1.67
CA HIS A 81 -26.13 14.83 -2.42
C HIS A 81 -26.66 13.54 -1.78
N ALA A 82 -25.82 12.80 -1.07
CA ALA A 82 -26.25 11.61 -0.32
C ALA A 82 -27.01 12.00 0.96
N LEU A 83 -26.57 13.05 1.65
CA LEU A 83 -27.23 13.56 2.86
C LEU A 83 -28.59 14.21 2.56
N ASP A 84 -28.70 14.95 1.46
CA ASP A 84 -29.97 15.58 1.03
C ASP A 84 -31.05 14.50 0.82
N LYS A 85 -30.69 13.41 0.14
CA LYS A 85 -31.60 12.27 -0.06
C LYS A 85 -32.01 11.57 1.23
N LEU A 86 -31.12 11.54 2.23
CA LEU A 86 -31.41 10.94 3.53
C LEU A 86 -32.38 11.82 4.34
N ALA A 87 -32.23 13.15 4.26
CA ALA A 87 -33.14 14.08 4.92
C ALA A 87 -34.55 14.05 4.31
N GLU A 88 -34.66 13.75 3.02
CA GLU A 88 -35.94 13.60 2.30
C GLU A 88 -36.59 12.22 2.51
N ALA A 89 -35.83 11.22 2.97
CA ALA A 89 -36.34 9.90 3.33
C ALA A 89 -37.07 9.97 4.69
N LYS A 90 -38.28 10.54 4.66
CA LYS A 90 -39.23 10.53 5.78
C LYS A 90 -40.03 9.23 5.84
#